data_AF-A0A7J7D5J5-F1
#
_entry.id   AF-A0A7J7D5J5-F1
#
_cell.length_a   1.000
_cell.length_b   1.000
_cell.length_c   1.000
_cell.angle_alpha   90.00
_cell.angle_beta   90.00
_cell.angle_gamma   90.00
#
_symmetry.space_group_name_H-M   'P 1'
#
loop_
_entity.id
_entity.type
_entity.pdbx_description
1 polymer ?
#
loop_
_entity_poly.entity_id
_entity_poly.type
_entity_poly.pdbx_seq_one_letter_code
_entity_poly.pdbx_strand_id
1 'polypeptide(L)'
;MGVDLRQVVAGVLTLTMFIMLGQMIRREHFDSATQEKFPEGTGDVENAKVMEQSLVTLAKKSNGPWMAVHQALKPCWDESITDKSQETEGEGFITFSLTNGPEYHVSQVADAVVVAKYLRATLVLPTIRGSKPGDEMIFDDIYDVDKFMKSLGGVVKVAKDLPNDVSIRNLAVVKVPNRVTEDQIAEEIEPIFRKKGNVKLATYFPLVNMRKNEPKSNSDSVACLAMFGTLELQPDVNEVVDSMVDRLRALSRKSDGRFIAVDLRVEILDKAACRESDANGQKSCYSPREIAVFLRKTGFDKDTTIYLTQPRWDSSLNILKDIFPKTYTKESIMAADKKSKFLESEDSEFEKVIDFNICSQSDVFVPATSGLFYANVAGKIIASGKNQIIVPAKIPGSSALVTDFISPYVSKREHLAYSCFC
;
A
#
# COMPACT_ATOMS: atom_id res chain seq x y z
N MET A 1 53.46 -27.84 -26.86
CA MET A 1 52.29 -26.93 -26.83
C MET A 1 52.82 -25.50 -26.87
N GLY A 2 52.93 -24.92 -28.06
CA GLY A 2 53.29 -23.51 -28.22
C GLY A 2 52.00 -22.72 -28.40
N VAL A 3 51.77 -21.73 -27.54
CA VAL A 3 50.62 -20.82 -27.66
C VAL A 3 50.86 -19.94 -28.90
N ASP A 4 49.89 -19.90 -29.81
CA ASP A 4 49.98 -19.08 -31.03
C ASP A 4 50.06 -17.60 -30.64
N LEU A 5 51.17 -16.96 -31.00
CA LEU A 5 51.47 -15.56 -30.69
C LEU A 5 50.38 -14.62 -31.21
N ARG A 6 49.69 -14.99 -32.29
CA ARG A 6 48.58 -14.20 -32.84
C ARG A 6 47.36 -14.18 -31.93
N GLN A 7 47.10 -15.28 -31.21
CA GLN A 7 45.98 -15.40 -30.30
C GLN A 7 46.22 -14.60 -29.01
N VAL A 8 47.48 -14.53 -28.56
CA VAL A 8 47.90 -13.69 -27.43
C VAL A 8 47.79 -12.20 -27.80
N VAL A 9 48.25 -11.82 -28.99
CA VAL A 9 48.15 -10.42 -29.46
C VAL A 9 46.69 -9.99 -29.62
N ALA A 10 45.80 -10.86 -30.13
CA ALA A 10 44.37 -10.59 -30.19
C ALA A 10 43.75 -10.42 -28.79
N GLY A 11 44.13 -11.27 -27.83
CA GLY A 11 43.69 -11.15 -26.43
C GLY A 11 44.14 -9.84 -25.77
N VAL A 12 45.38 -9.41 -26.00
CA VAL A 12 45.88 -8.14 -25.46
C VAL A 12 45.18 -6.94 -26.10
N LEU A 13 44.97 -6.96 -27.43
CA LEU A 13 44.29 -5.86 -28.13
C LEU A 13 42.84 -5.70 -27.64
N THR A 14 42.09 -6.79 -27.50
CA THR A 14 40.72 -6.74 -26.97
C THR A 14 40.67 -6.20 -25.54
N LEU A 15 41.57 -6.66 -24.65
CA LEU A 15 41.65 -6.16 -23.28
C LEU A 15 41.99 -4.65 -23.22
N THR A 16 42.92 -4.19 -24.04
CA THR A 16 43.26 -2.75 -24.11
C THR A 16 42.09 -1.90 -24.64
N MET A 17 41.29 -2.43 -25.57
CA MET A 17 40.09 -1.75 -26.07
C MET A 17 39.03 -1.61 -24.97
N PHE A 18 38.82 -2.65 -24.15
CA PHE A 18 37.91 -2.61 -23.00
C PHE A 18 38.38 -1.66 -21.89
N ILE A 19 39.70 -1.59 -21.64
CA ILE A 19 40.27 -0.64 -20.66
C ILE A 19 40.10 0.81 -21.16
N MET A 20 40.34 1.07 -22.44
CA MET A 20 40.14 2.39 -23.05
C MET A 20 38.66 2.82 -22.99
N LEU A 21 37.72 1.91 -23.31
CA LEU A 21 36.27 2.14 -23.15
C LEU A 21 35.88 2.42 -21.69
N GLY A 22 36.45 1.67 -20.74
CA GLY A 22 36.24 1.92 -19.31
C GLY A 22 36.77 3.27 -18.83
N GLN A 23 37.91 3.73 -19.38
CA GLN A 23 38.48 5.04 -19.06
C GLN A 23 37.70 6.20 -19.70
N MET A 24 37.10 6.02 -20.88
CA MET A 24 36.23 7.01 -21.50
C MET A 24 34.93 7.20 -20.70
N ILE A 25 34.28 6.12 -20.26
CA ILE A 25 33.06 6.18 -19.43
C ILE A 25 33.33 6.86 -18.07
N ARG A 26 34.53 6.67 -17.51
CA ARG A 26 34.91 7.25 -16.21
C ARG A 26 35.20 8.76 -16.29
N ARG A 27 35.64 9.26 -17.45
CA ARG A 27 35.99 10.68 -17.65
C ARG A 27 34.77 11.57 -17.92
N GLU A 28 33.68 11.05 -18.50
CA GLU A 28 32.49 11.86 -18.78
C GLU A 28 31.53 12.01 -17.60
N HIS A 29 31.69 11.25 -16.52
CA HIS A 29 30.71 11.22 -15.43
C HIS A 29 31.19 11.64 -14.03
N PHE A 30 32.48 11.88 -13.77
CA PHE A 30 32.91 12.07 -12.37
C PHE A 30 33.97 13.13 -12.01
N ASP A 31 34.60 13.86 -12.93
CA ASP A 31 35.58 14.89 -12.55
C ASP A 31 35.18 16.29 -13.05
N SER A 32 34.33 16.96 -12.27
CA SER A 32 34.15 18.42 -12.31
C SER A 32 33.64 18.90 -10.94
N ALA A 33 34.53 18.96 -9.96
CA ALA A 33 34.34 19.79 -8.78
C ALA A 33 35.67 20.46 -8.46
N THR A 34 35.90 21.59 -9.12
CA THR A 34 36.98 22.52 -8.81
C THR A 34 36.77 23.09 -7.42
N GLN A 35 37.87 23.09 -6.68
CA GLN A 35 38.05 23.53 -5.32
C GLN A 35 38.11 25.06 -5.26
N GLU A 36 37.22 25.71 -4.51
CA GLU A 36 37.42 27.09 -4.03
C GLU A 36 37.33 27.14 -2.50
N LYS A 37 38.28 27.87 -1.92
CA LYS A 37 38.55 28.08 -0.48
C LYS A 37 38.14 29.51 -0.07
N PHE A 38 37.99 29.68 1.25
CA PHE A 38 38.10 30.89 2.10
C PHE A 38 36.78 31.49 2.64
N PRO A 39 36.80 32.22 3.80
CA PRO A 39 37.55 31.98 5.04
C PRO A 39 36.67 32.06 6.33
N GLU A 40 37.27 31.66 7.45
CA GLU A 40 36.80 31.87 8.84
C GLU A 40 36.59 33.35 9.17
N GLY A 41 35.59 33.62 10.03
CA GLY A 41 35.38 34.90 10.70
C GLY A 41 34.88 34.67 12.13
N THR A 42 35.75 34.97 13.08
CA THR A 42 35.54 35.01 14.54
C THR A 42 34.64 36.16 14.98
N GLY A 43 33.81 35.94 16.00
CA GLY A 43 33.09 36.98 16.72
C GLY A 43 32.23 36.43 17.86
N ASP A 44 32.78 36.45 19.08
CA ASP A 44 32.07 36.23 20.34
C ASP A 44 31.02 37.32 20.61
N VAL A 45 29.96 36.99 21.35
CA VAL A 45 29.54 37.64 22.62
C VAL A 45 28.18 37.07 23.11
N GLU A 46 28.30 36.34 24.22
CA GLU A 46 27.48 36.29 25.44
C GLU A 46 25.96 35.94 25.48
N ASN A 47 25.73 34.84 26.22
CA ASN A 47 24.79 34.65 27.33
C ASN A 47 23.28 34.87 27.13
N ALA A 48 22.57 33.75 26.95
CA ALA A 48 21.30 33.52 27.65
C ALA A 48 21.20 32.07 28.12
N LYS A 49 21.16 31.91 29.45
CA LYS A 49 21.13 30.65 30.19
C LYS A 49 19.67 30.19 30.30
N VAL A 50 19.27 29.11 29.63
CA VAL A 50 17.99 28.43 29.89
C VAL A 50 18.15 26.91 29.81
N MET A 51 18.03 26.29 30.99
CA MET A 51 17.46 24.97 31.30
C MET A 51 17.84 23.78 30.40
N GLU A 52 18.84 23.04 30.87
CA GLU A 52 19.26 21.74 30.40
C GLU A 52 18.29 20.65 30.93
N GLN A 53 17.38 20.17 30.09
CA GLN A 53 16.75 18.86 30.27
C GLN A 53 16.54 18.16 28.92
N SER A 54 17.26 17.05 28.75
CA SER A 54 17.15 16.02 27.70
C SER A 54 17.38 16.47 26.25
N LEU A 55 18.64 16.74 25.92
CA LEU A 55 19.09 16.74 24.52
C LEU A 55 19.30 15.31 24.02
N VAL A 56 18.35 14.92 23.18
CA VAL A 56 18.32 13.80 22.25
C VAL A 56 19.69 13.51 21.64
N THR A 57 20.05 12.23 21.67
CA THR A 57 21.18 11.60 20.99
C THR A 57 21.35 12.14 19.56
N LEU A 58 22.59 12.52 19.22
CA LEU A 58 23.01 13.12 17.95
C LEU A 58 22.23 12.58 16.73
N ALA A 59 21.47 13.47 16.09
CA ALA A 59 20.90 13.22 14.77
C ALA A 59 22.03 13.00 13.76
N LYS A 60 22.15 11.77 13.24
CA LYS A 60 22.76 11.56 11.92
C LYS A 60 22.04 12.52 10.96
N LYS A 61 22.82 13.22 10.14
CA LYS A 61 22.36 14.19 9.14
C LYS A 61 21.45 13.47 8.13
N SER A 62 20.19 13.34 8.51
CA SER A 62 19.14 12.66 7.79
C SER A 62 18.70 13.59 6.67
N ASN A 63 19.03 13.25 5.43
CA ASN A 63 18.61 13.99 4.24
C ASN A 63 17.10 13.81 4.05
N GLY A 64 16.30 14.64 4.72
CA GLY A 64 14.85 14.72 4.59
C GLY A 64 14.07 14.73 5.92
N PRO A 65 12.79 15.10 5.88
CA PRO A 65 11.91 15.32 7.05
C PRO A 65 11.29 14.01 7.56
N TRP A 66 12.08 12.96 7.60
CA TRP A 66 11.62 11.63 7.98
C TRP A 66 11.32 11.58 9.48
N MET A 67 10.11 11.17 9.85
CA MET A 67 9.75 10.94 11.24
C MET A 67 10.18 9.55 11.73
N ALA A 68 10.24 9.39 13.05
CA ALA A 68 10.56 8.11 13.69
C ALA A 68 9.39 7.12 13.53
N VAL A 69 9.74 5.85 13.30
CA VAL A 69 8.78 4.74 13.35
C VAL A 69 8.42 4.51 14.81
N HIS A 70 7.12 4.45 15.11
CA HIS A 70 6.64 4.12 16.44
C HIS A 70 6.49 2.60 16.56
N GLN A 71 6.35 2.09 17.78
CA GLN A 71 6.17 0.66 17.99
C GLN A 71 4.91 0.17 17.26
N ALA A 72 5.01 -0.99 16.59
CA ALA A 72 3.87 -1.61 15.93
C ALA A 72 2.72 -1.78 16.92
N LEU A 73 1.52 -1.36 16.50
CA LEU A 73 0.33 -1.49 17.34
C LEU A 73 -0.07 -2.97 17.37
N LYS A 74 -0.52 -3.46 18.53
CA LYS A 74 -0.98 -4.83 18.65
C LYS A 74 -2.45 -4.91 18.22
N PRO A 75 -2.87 -6.01 17.60
CA PRO A 75 -4.29 -6.25 17.40
C PRO A 75 -5.08 -6.19 18.72
N CYS A 76 -6.25 -5.54 18.71
CA CYS A 76 -7.18 -5.56 19.85
C CYS A 76 -8.07 -6.81 19.87
N TRP A 77 -8.14 -7.55 18.76
CA TRP A 77 -8.94 -8.77 18.69
C TRP A 77 -8.15 -9.93 19.32
N ASP A 78 -8.81 -10.62 20.23
CA ASP A 78 -8.19 -11.61 21.10
C ASP A 78 -8.50 -13.04 20.61
N GLU A 79 -7.72 -14.03 21.08
CA GLU A 79 -8.02 -15.45 20.81
C GLU A 79 -9.39 -15.86 21.38
N SER A 80 -9.97 -15.08 22.30
CA SER A 80 -11.32 -15.30 22.84
C SER A 80 -12.46 -15.15 21.81
N ILE A 81 -12.22 -14.59 20.61
CA ILE A 81 -13.17 -14.69 19.48
C ILE A 81 -13.33 -16.16 19.04
N THR A 82 -12.31 -16.98 19.29
CA THR A 82 -12.32 -18.40 18.96
C THR A 82 -13.05 -19.20 20.04
N ASP A 83 -14.37 -19.31 19.89
CA ASP A 83 -15.14 -20.28 20.66
C ASP A 83 -15.00 -21.67 19.99
N LYS A 84 -13.97 -22.41 20.38
CA LYS A 84 -13.72 -23.79 19.92
C LYS A 84 -14.85 -24.77 20.32
N SER A 85 -15.81 -24.34 21.14
CA SER A 85 -16.97 -25.13 21.57
C SER A 85 -18.07 -25.25 20.51
N GLN A 86 -18.05 -24.43 19.46
CA GLN A 86 -19.13 -24.33 18.47
C GLN A 86 -18.66 -24.73 17.06
N GLU A 87 -18.04 -25.90 16.91
CA GLU A 87 -18.06 -26.62 15.63
C GLU A 87 -19.46 -27.23 15.40
N THR A 88 -20.50 -26.40 15.41
CA THR A 88 -21.82 -26.80 14.91
C THR A 88 -21.79 -26.80 13.39
N GLU A 89 -22.44 -27.78 12.76
CA GLU A 89 -22.67 -27.78 11.31
C GLU A 89 -23.29 -26.43 10.90
N GLY A 90 -22.62 -25.70 10.02
CA GLY A 90 -23.11 -24.39 9.59
C GLY A 90 -24.45 -24.53 8.87
N GLU A 91 -25.40 -23.64 9.14
CA GLU A 91 -26.80 -23.74 8.69
C GLU A 91 -27.00 -23.43 7.19
N GLY A 92 -25.91 -23.39 6.42
CA GLY A 92 -25.88 -23.03 5.01
C GLY A 92 -24.55 -22.41 4.57
N PHE A 93 -24.51 -21.89 3.33
CA PHE A 93 -23.30 -21.34 2.71
C PHE A 93 -23.46 -19.87 2.31
N ILE A 94 -22.43 -19.08 2.65
CA ILE A 94 -22.23 -17.70 2.18
C ILE A 94 -21.16 -17.71 1.11
N THR A 95 -21.51 -17.26 -0.10
CA THR A 95 -20.55 -17.06 -1.20
C THR A 95 -20.45 -15.58 -1.53
N PHE A 96 -19.32 -15.16 -2.10
CA PHE A 96 -19.09 -13.79 -2.55
C PHE A 96 -18.00 -13.77 -3.62
N SER A 97 -17.79 -12.63 -4.26
CA SER A 97 -16.69 -12.44 -5.21
C SER A 97 -15.94 -11.15 -4.85
N LEU A 98 -14.62 -11.20 -4.95
CA LEU A 98 -13.74 -10.05 -4.80
C LEU A 98 -13.68 -9.27 -6.10
N THR A 99 -13.70 -7.93 -6.03
CA THR A 99 -13.75 -7.08 -7.22
C THR A 99 -13.01 -5.77 -7.01
N ASN A 100 -12.56 -5.15 -8.11
CA ASN A 100 -12.04 -3.78 -8.21
C ASN A 100 -10.64 -3.53 -7.63
N GLY A 101 -10.09 -4.43 -6.81
CA GLY A 101 -8.75 -4.30 -6.26
C GLY A 101 -8.65 -4.56 -4.75
N PRO A 102 -7.43 -4.66 -4.22
CA PRO A 102 -7.17 -5.08 -2.84
C PRO A 102 -7.84 -4.19 -1.77
N GLU A 103 -8.02 -2.90 -2.01
CA GLU A 103 -8.71 -1.98 -1.11
C GLU A 103 -10.21 -2.29 -0.96
N TYR A 104 -10.82 -2.89 -2.00
CA TYR A 104 -12.18 -3.40 -1.96
C TYR A 104 -12.22 -4.81 -1.38
N HIS A 105 -11.20 -5.64 -1.67
CA HIS A 105 -11.14 -7.01 -1.18
C HIS A 105 -11.16 -7.07 0.34
N VAL A 106 -10.37 -6.22 1.01
CA VAL A 106 -10.33 -6.05 2.47
C VAL A 106 -11.74 -5.82 3.05
N SER A 107 -12.49 -4.95 2.41
CA SER A 107 -13.86 -4.59 2.80
C SER A 107 -14.86 -5.73 2.56
N GLN A 108 -14.81 -6.32 1.37
CA GLN A 108 -15.71 -7.41 0.96
C GLN A 108 -15.55 -8.65 1.84
N VAL A 109 -14.30 -9.00 2.18
CA VAL A 109 -14.00 -10.08 3.12
C VAL A 109 -14.55 -9.76 4.50
N ALA A 110 -14.36 -8.54 4.99
CA ALA A 110 -14.85 -8.15 6.31
C ALA A 110 -16.38 -8.26 6.42
N ASP A 111 -17.10 -7.72 5.44
CA ASP A 111 -18.57 -7.79 5.41
C ASP A 111 -19.05 -9.25 5.32
N ALA A 112 -18.40 -10.07 4.47
CA ALA A 112 -18.77 -11.48 4.32
C ALA A 112 -18.51 -12.31 5.59
N VAL A 113 -17.40 -12.07 6.29
CA VAL A 113 -17.06 -12.74 7.55
C VAL A 113 -18.04 -12.35 8.65
N VAL A 114 -18.40 -11.07 8.77
CA VAL A 114 -19.38 -10.60 9.77
C VAL A 114 -20.75 -11.24 9.51
N VAL A 115 -21.23 -11.24 8.26
CA VAL A 115 -22.50 -11.88 7.87
C VAL A 115 -22.47 -13.38 8.17
N ALA A 116 -21.41 -14.08 7.77
CA ALA A 116 -21.29 -15.52 8.00
C ALA A 116 -21.24 -15.87 9.50
N LYS A 117 -20.56 -15.04 10.31
CA LYS A 117 -20.53 -15.21 11.78
C LYS A 117 -21.91 -15.05 12.39
N TYR A 118 -22.61 -13.98 12.03
CA TYR A 118 -23.95 -13.67 12.57
C TYR A 118 -24.94 -14.81 12.26
N LEU A 119 -24.93 -15.30 11.01
CA LEU A 119 -25.85 -16.32 10.53
C LEU A 119 -25.41 -17.76 10.84
N ARG A 120 -24.28 -17.97 11.52
CA ARG A 120 -23.65 -19.29 11.74
C ARG A 120 -23.52 -20.10 10.44
N ALA A 121 -23.15 -19.43 9.36
CA ALA A 121 -23.02 -20.02 8.04
C ALA A 121 -21.56 -20.40 7.73
N THR A 122 -21.38 -21.34 6.80
CA THR A 122 -20.06 -21.65 6.25
C THR A 122 -19.69 -20.62 5.19
N LEU A 123 -18.56 -19.94 5.35
CA LEU A 123 -18.02 -19.03 4.36
C LEU A 123 -17.26 -19.82 3.29
N VAL A 124 -17.59 -19.60 2.02
CA VAL A 124 -16.88 -20.23 0.90
C VAL A 124 -15.79 -19.28 0.40
N LEU A 125 -14.62 -19.81 0.04
CA LEU A 125 -13.54 -19.01 -0.56
C LEU A 125 -14.07 -18.27 -1.81
N PRO A 126 -13.82 -16.95 -1.92
CA PRO A 126 -14.32 -16.18 -3.04
C PRO A 126 -13.46 -16.38 -4.29
N THR A 127 -14.03 -16.13 -5.45
CA THR A 127 -13.25 -15.86 -6.67
C THR A 127 -12.93 -14.37 -6.76
N ILE A 128 -11.91 -14.02 -7.54
CA ILE A 128 -11.51 -12.62 -7.80
C ILE A 128 -11.88 -12.29 -9.24
N ARG A 129 -12.74 -11.29 -9.44
CA ARG A 129 -13.09 -10.83 -10.79
C ARG A 129 -12.02 -9.87 -11.29
N GLY A 130 -11.47 -10.19 -12.46
CA GLY A 130 -10.51 -9.34 -13.15
C GLY A 130 -11.16 -8.08 -13.75
N SER A 131 -10.32 -7.24 -14.34
CA SER A 131 -10.73 -5.96 -14.93
C SER A 131 -11.53 -6.10 -16.23
N LYS A 132 -11.48 -7.26 -16.91
CA LYS A 132 -12.27 -7.52 -18.13
C LYS A 132 -13.41 -8.49 -17.86
N PRO A 133 -14.56 -8.35 -18.56
CA PRO A 133 -15.66 -9.30 -18.44
C PRO A 133 -15.21 -10.73 -18.79
N GLY A 134 -15.40 -11.66 -17.85
CA GLY A 134 -15.01 -13.06 -18.02
C GLY A 134 -13.63 -13.41 -17.45
N ASP A 135 -12.81 -12.41 -17.09
CA ASP A 135 -11.58 -12.64 -16.34
C ASP A 135 -11.95 -12.99 -14.89
N GLU A 136 -11.60 -14.21 -14.47
CA GLU A 136 -11.81 -14.69 -13.12
C GLU A 136 -10.54 -15.41 -12.65
N MET A 137 -10.02 -14.98 -11.51
CA MET A 137 -8.87 -15.59 -10.84
C MET A 137 -9.37 -16.36 -9.62
N ILE A 138 -8.65 -17.41 -9.25
CA ILE A 138 -8.92 -18.11 -8.00
C ILE A 138 -8.27 -17.33 -6.84
N PHE A 139 -8.79 -17.49 -5.63
CA PHE A 139 -8.27 -16.78 -4.45
C PHE A 139 -6.76 -16.97 -4.26
N ASP A 140 -6.30 -18.21 -4.48
CA ASP A 140 -4.90 -18.65 -4.32
C ASP A 140 -3.94 -18.00 -5.33
N ASP A 141 -4.46 -17.44 -6.43
CA ASP A 141 -3.62 -16.70 -7.38
C ASP A 141 -3.00 -15.45 -6.73
N ILE A 142 -3.63 -14.89 -5.68
CA ILE A 142 -3.20 -13.65 -5.02
C ILE A 142 -2.94 -13.84 -3.53
N TYR A 143 -3.81 -14.55 -2.82
CA TYR A 143 -3.83 -14.62 -1.37
C TYR A 143 -3.53 -16.03 -0.85
N ASP A 144 -2.83 -16.10 0.28
CA ASP A 144 -2.48 -17.35 0.94
C ASP A 144 -3.73 -18.00 1.57
N VAL A 145 -4.23 -19.07 0.95
CA VAL A 145 -5.44 -19.79 1.38
C VAL A 145 -5.30 -20.35 2.79
N ASP A 146 -4.14 -20.92 3.12
CA ASP A 146 -3.95 -21.61 4.39
C ASP A 146 -3.90 -20.61 5.55
N LYS A 147 -3.22 -19.47 5.35
CA LYS A 147 -3.24 -18.37 6.34
C LYS A 147 -4.62 -17.75 6.47
N PHE A 148 -5.35 -17.56 5.37
CA PHE A 148 -6.71 -17.07 5.40
C PHE A 148 -7.62 -17.99 6.24
N MET A 149 -7.64 -19.29 5.95
CA MET A 149 -8.45 -20.25 6.70
C MET A 149 -8.03 -20.34 8.17
N LYS A 150 -6.72 -20.33 8.45
CA LYS A 150 -6.18 -20.34 9.82
C LYS A 150 -6.60 -19.10 10.61
N SER A 151 -6.54 -17.92 9.99
CA SER A 151 -6.89 -16.64 10.64
C SER A 151 -8.36 -16.55 11.06
N LEU A 152 -9.25 -17.27 10.36
CA LEU A 152 -10.68 -17.35 10.66
C LEU A 152 -11.06 -18.59 11.48
N GLY A 153 -10.10 -19.45 11.81
CA GLY A 153 -10.32 -20.65 12.62
C GLY A 153 -10.92 -20.30 13.97
N GLY A 154 -12.04 -20.94 14.33
CA GLY A 154 -12.80 -20.66 15.55
C GLY A 154 -13.70 -19.40 15.46
N VAL A 155 -13.59 -18.60 14.40
CA VAL A 155 -14.47 -17.46 14.15
C VAL A 155 -15.62 -17.89 13.24
N VAL A 156 -15.30 -18.33 12.02
CA VAL A 156 -16.25 -18.80 11.00
C VAL A 156 -15.68 -20.04 10.32
N LYS A 157 -16.53 -21.03 10.04
CA LYS A 157 -16.12 -22.20 9.24
C LYS A 157 -15.88 -21.78 7.80
N VAL A 158 -14.71 -22.08 7.25
CA VAL A 158 -14.36 -21.78 5.87
C VAL A 158 -14.31 -23.06 5.04
N ALA A 159 -14.94 -23.06 3.86
CA ALA A 159 -14.87 -24.14 2.87
C ALA A 159 -14.17 -23.63 1.60
N LYS A 160 -13.36 -24.49 0.97
CA LYS A 160 -12.70 -24.16 -0.30
C LYS A 160 -13.71 -24.04 -1.44
N ASP A 161 -14.63 -25.00 -1.51
CA ASP A 161 -15.63 -25.10 -2.55
C ASP A 161 -17.02 -25.30 -1.95
N LEU A 162 -18.05 -24.98 -2.75
CA LEU A 162 -19.42 -25.40 -2.44
C LEU A 162 -19.58 -26.91 -2.62
N PRO A 163 -20.48 -27.54 -1.86
CA PRO A 163 -20.91 -28.92 -2.14
C PRO A 163 -21.45 -29.07 -3.57
N ASN A 164 -21.22 -30.24 -4.18
CA ASN A 164 -21.60 -30.53 -5.57
C ASN A 164 -23.11 -30.41 -5.85
N ASP A 165 -23.94 -30.53 -4.82
CA ASP A 165 -25.40 -30.39 -4.87
C ASP A 165 -25.86 -28.92 -4.82
N VAL A 166 -24.97 -27.96 -4.53
CA VAL A 166 -25.29 -26.53 -4.46
C VAL A 166 -24.74 -25.78 -5.67
N SER A 167 -25.62 -25.28 -6.54
CA SER A 167 -25.24 -24.50 -7.73
C SER A 167 -25.19 -23.00 -7.46
N ILE A 168 -24.02 -22.37 -7.68
CA ILE A 168 -23.80 -20.92 -7.56
C ILE A 168 -24.81 -20.11 -8.40
N ARG A 169 -25.17 -20.61 -9.59
CA ARG A 169 -26.08 -19.90 -10.53
C ARG A 169 -27.50 -19.75 -9.98
N ASN A 170 -27.88 -20.59 -9.02
CA ASN A 170 -29.23 -20.61 -8.45
C ASN A 170 -29.29 -19.89 -7.09
N LEU A 171 -28.17 -19.36 -6.60
CA LEU A 171 -28.13 -18.65 -5.32
C LEU A 171 -28.80 -17.28 -5.42
N ALA A 172 -29.58 -16.94 -4.40
CA ALA A 172 -30.12 -15.59 -4.26
C ALA A 172 -28.97 -14.60 -4.05
N VAL A 173 -28.89 -13.57 -4.89
CA VAL A 173 -27.91 -12.48 -4.73
C VAL A 173 -28.48 -11.46 -3.76
N VAL A 174 -27.78 -11.25 -2.65
CA VAL A 174 -28.14 -10.29 -1.60
C VAL A 174 -27.15 -9.14 -1.63
N LYS A 175 -27.65 -7.90 -1.73
CA LYS A 175 -26.80 -6.71 -1.69
C LYS A 175 -26.45 -6.40 -0.24
N VAL A 176 -25.18 -6.12 0.02
CA VAL A 176 -24.68 -5.81 1.36
C VAL A 176 -23.94 -4.48 1.32
N PRO A 177 -24.27 -3.50 2.18
CA PRO A 177 -23.49 -2.28 2.24
C PRO A 177 -22.10 -2.56 2.80
N ASN A 178 -21.10 -1.81 2.37
CA ASN A 178 -19.80 -1.83 3.03
C ASN A 178 -19.93 -1.40 4.51
N ARG A 179 -19.28 -2.15 5.40
CA ARG A 179 -19.37 -2.01 6.86
C ARG A 179 -20.78 -2.30 7.36
N VAL A 180 -21.29 -3.47 6.96
CA VAL A 180 -22.61 -3.96 7.35
C VAL A 180 -22.76 -4.04 8.86
N THR A 181 -23.91 -3.60 9.39
CA THR A 181 -24.23 -3.67 10.82
C THR A 181 -25.07 -4.91 11.15
N GLU A 182 -25.08 -5.33 12.42
CA GLU A 182 -25.92 -6.44 12.87
C GLU A 182 -27.41 -6.22 12.56
N ASP A 183 -27.91 -5.00 12.75
CA ASP A 183 -29.29 -4.63 12.43
C ASP A 183 -29.61 -4.84 10.94
N GLN A 184 -28.71 -4.43 10.04
CA GLN A 184 -28.87 -4.64 8.60
C GLN A 184 -28.87 -6.13 8.25
N ILE A 185 -28.06 -6.94 8.95
CA ILE A 185 -28.06 -8.39 8.74
C ILE A 185 -29.40 -8.97 9.16
N ALA A 186 -29.90 -8.62 10.35
CA ALA A 186 -31.16 -9.12 10.90
C ALA A 186 -32.37 -8.73 10.04
N GLU A 187 -32.40 -7.49 9.55
CA GLU A 187 -33.55 -6.95 8.82
C GLU A 187 -33.56 -7.34 7.34
N GLU A 188 -32.39 -7.36 6.67
CA GLU A 188 -32.31 -7.48 5.21
C GLU A 188 -31.78 -8.84 4.74
N ILE A 189 -30.87 -9.47 5.48
CA ILE A 189 -30.11 -10.64 5.01
C ILE A 189 -30.64 -11.94 5.63
N GLU A 190 -30.85 -11.96 6.95
CA GLU A 190 -31.29 -13.15 7.68
C GLU A 190 -32.60 -13.74 7.14
N PRO A 191 -33.66 -12.97 6.85
CA PRO A 191 -34.92 -13.53 6.34
C PRO A 191 -34.74 -14.27 5.00
N ILE A 192 -33.85 -13.75 4.14
CA ILE A 192 -33.52 -14.38 2.85
C ILE A 192 -32.71 -15.65 3.09
N PHE A 193 -31.70 -15.59 3.95
CA PHE A 193 -30.86 -16.73 4.29
C PHE A 193 -31.67 -17.88 4.90
N ARG A 194 -32.51 -17.60 5.91
CA ARG A 194 -33.39 -18.60 6.55
C ARG A 194 -34.32 -19.31 5.56
N LYS A 195 -34.77 -18.60 4.53
CA LYS A 195 -35.65 -19.16 3.48
C LYS A 195 -34.91 -19.94 2.41
N LYS A 196 -33.67 -19.57 2.09
CA LYS A 196 -32.91 -20.10 0.94
C LYS A 196 -31.79 -21.08 1.33
N GLY A 197 -31.33 -21.05 2.57
CA GLY A 197 -30.16 -21.78 3.08
C GLY A 197 -28.83 -21.23 2.55
N ASN A 198 -28.73 -20.89 1.28
CA ASN A 198 -27.50 -20.46 0.63
C ASN A 198 -27.70 -19.14 -0.10
N VAL A 199 -26.77 -18.20 0.07
CA VAL A 199 -26.84 -16.88 -0.58
C VAL A 199 -25.49 -16.44 -1.14
N LYS A 200 -25.54 -15.57 -2.15
CA LYS A 200 -24.38 -14.88 -2.71
C LYS A 200 -24.42 -13.42 -2.32
N LEU A 201 -23.43 -12.94 -1.59
CA LEU A 201 -23.31 -11.55 -1.23
C LEU A 201 -22.72 -10.73 -2.38
N ALA A 202 -23.27 -9.54 -2.57
CA ALA A 202 -22.77 -8.52 -3.48
C ALA A 202 -22.58 -7.21 -2.71
N THR A 203 -21.35 -6.97 -2.25
CA THR A 203 -21.03 -5.75 -1.51
C THR A 203 -21.09 -4.53 -2.42
N TYR A 204 -21.72 -3.46 -1.96
CA TYR A 204 -21.70 -2.16 -2.59
C TYR A 204 -21.15 -1.09 -1.63
N PHE A 205 -20.60 -0.01 -2.18
CA PHE A 205 -19.82 0.97 -1.43
C PHE A 205 -20.54 2.33 -1.45
N PRO A 206 -21.55 2.56 -0.58
CA PRO A 206 -22.30 3.81 -0.57
C PRO A 206 -21.45 4.98 -0.08
N LEU A 207 -20.49 4.71 0.81
CA LEU A 207 -19.55 5.70 1.36
C LEU A 207 -18.13 5.12 1.27
N VAL A 208 -17.19 5.96 0.82
CA VAL A 208 -15.79 5.55 0.59
C VAL A 208 -14.89 5.95 1.77
N ASN A 209 -15.44 6.12 2.98
CA ASN A 209 -14.66 6.58 4.13
C ASN A 209 -14.48 5.49 5.20
N MET A 210 -13.22 5.29 5.59
CA MET A 210 -12.81 4.37 6.67
C MET A 210 -12.72 5.10 8.02
N ARG A 211 -13.65 6.01 8.29
CA ARG A 211 -13.66 6.76 9.56
C ARG A 211 -14.13 5.89 10.71
N LYS A 212 -13.53 6.10 11.88
CA LYS A 212 -13.95 5.47 13.13
C LYS A 212 -15.39 5.88 13.48
N ASN A 213 -16.23 4.91 13.83
CA ASN A 213 -17.55 5.14 14.43
C ASN A 213 -17.49 4.88 15.97
N GLU A 214 -18.45 5.38 16.74
CA GLU A 214 -18.66 5.02 18.17
C GLU A 214 -19.82 4.00 18.32
N PRO A 215 -19.90 3.18 19.39
CA PRO A 215 -18.87 2.51 20.20
C PRO A 215 -18.68 1.02 19.83
N LYS A 216 -17.69 0.35 20.44
CA LYS A 216 -17.24 -1.03 20.13
C LYS A 216 -18.30 -2.10 20.46
N SER A 217 -18.74 -2.84 19.46
CA SER A 217 -19.49 -4.10 19.53
C SER A 217 -18.56 -5.32 19.37
N ASN A 218 -19.05 -6.53 19.66
CA ASN A 218 -18.31 -7.76 19.34
C ASN A 218 -18.13 -7.94 17.81
N SER A 219 -19.12 -7.51 17.02
CA SER A 219 -19.03 -7.47 15.56
C SER A 219 -17.85 -6.63 15.08
N ASP A 220 -17.53 -5.53 15.75
CA ASP A 220 -16.36 -4.70 15.39
C ASP A 220 -15.05 -5.46 15.53
N SER A 221 -14.91 -6.36 16.50
CA SER A 221 -13.67 -7.16 16.66
C SER A 221 -13.52 -8.18 15.54
N VAL A 222 -14.62 -8.81 15.11
CA VAL A 222 -14.65 -9.73 13.96
C VAL A 222 -14.34 -8.99 12.66
N ALA A 223 -14.95 -7.81 12.47
CA ALA A 223 -14.66 -6.97 11.32
C ALA A 223 -13.19 -6.52 11.29
N CYS A 224 -12.62 -6.13 12.44
CA CYS A 224 -11.20 -5.77 12.56
C CYS A 224 -10.27 -6.92 12.20
N LEU A 225 -10.51 -8.12 12.74
CA LEU A 225 -9.78 -9.34 12.37
C LEU A 225 -9.87 -9.56 10.85
N ALA A 226 -11.08 -9.53 10.31
CA ALA A 226 -11.31 -9.79 8.89
C ALA A 226 -10.59 -8.77 7.99
N MET A 227 -10.65 -7.47 8.31
CA MET A 227 -10.00 -6.42 7.52
C MET A 227 -8.47 -6.48 7.56
N PHE A 228 -7.89 -6.73 8.73
CA PHE A 228 -6.45 -6.53 8.92
C PHE A 228 -5.65 -7.83 9.05
N GLY A 229 -6.27 -8.93 9.47
CA GLY A 229 -5.60 -10.17 9.83
C GLY A 229 -5.85 -11.37 8.93
N THR A 230 -6.61 -11.25 7.84
CA THR A 230 -6.97 -12.41 6.99
C THR A 230 -6.30 -12.42 5.61
N LEU A 231 -6.13 -11.26 4.98
CA LEU A 231 -5.57 -11.18 3.63
C LEU A 231 -4.05 -10.99 3.68
N GLU A 232 -3.35 -12.11 3.48
CA GLU A 232 -1.91 -12.17 3.24
C GLU A 232 -1.64 -12.64 1.81
N LEU A 233 -0.58 -12.11 1.19
CA LEU A 233 -0.19 -12.54 -0.16
C LEU A 233 0.34 -13.97 -0.15
N GLN A 234 0.01 -14.72 -1.21
CA GLN A 234 0.66 -16.00 -1.45
C GLN A 234 2.16 -15.80 -1.77
N PRO A 235 3.03 -16.81 -1.53
CA PRO A 235 4.48 -16.64 -1.56
C PRO A 235 5.04 -16.05 -2.85
N ASP A 236 4.55 -16.48 -4.01
CA ASP A 236 5.01 -16.00 -5.32
C ASP A 236 4.82 -14.50 -5.51
N VAL A 237 3.65 -13.98 -5.10
CA VAL A 237 3.30 -12.57 -5.22
C VAL A 237 4.08 -11.76 -4.20
N ASN A 238 4.19 -12.28 -2.98
CA ASN A 238 4.94 -11.63 -1.90
C ASN A 238 6.44 -11.49 -2.24
N GLU A 239 7.06 -12.52 -2.84
CA GLU A 239 8.46 -12.47 -3.29
C GLU A 239 8.70 -11.30 -4.26
N VAL A 240 7.77 -11.06 -5.19
CA VAL A 240 7.89 -9.94 -6.14
C VAL A 240 7.80 -8.60 -5.42
N VAL A 241 6.84 -8.44 -4.51
CA VAL A 241 6.68 -7.23 -3.71
C VAL A 241 7.94 -6.97 -2.88
N ASP A 242 8.42 -7.96 -2.14
CA ASP A 242 9.60 -7.84 -1.27
C ASP A 242 10.84 -7.52 -2.09
N SER A 243 11.04 -8.18 -3.24
CA SER A 243 12.14 -7.87 -4.17
C SER A 243 12.11 -6.42 -4.66
N MET A 244 10.92 -5.90 -5.00
CA MET A 244 10.76 -4.51 -5.42
C MET A 244 11.04 -3.53 -4.27
N VAL A 245 10.55 -3.81 -3.06
CA VAL A 245 10.82 -3.01 -1.85
C VAL A 245 12.30 -2.99 -1.52
N ASP A 246 12.97 -4.15 -1.53
CA ASP A 246 14.40 -4.27 -1.27
C ASP A 246 15.22 -3.48 -2.29
N ARG A 247 14.82 -3.51 -3.57
CA ARG A 247 15.46 -2.72 -4.61
C ARG A 247 15.27 -1.22 -4.39
N LEU A 248 14.07 -0.77 -4.01
CA LEU A 248 13.81 0.63 -3.67
C LEU A 248 14.68 1.08 -2.49
N ARG A 249 14.74 0.29 -1.41
CA ARG A 249 15.58 0.55 -0.25
C ARG A 249 17.06 0.61 -0.62
N ALA A 250 17.54 -0.30 -1.47
CA ALA A 250 18.92 -0.32 -1.94
C ALA A 250 19.30 0.91 -2.78
N LEU A 251 18.35 1.50 -3.51
CA LEU A 251 18.53 2.74 -4.29
C LEU A 251 18.49 4.01 -3.40
N SER A 252 17.90 3.91 -2.21
CA SER A 252 17.73 4.95 -1.19
C SER A 252 18.92 5.13 -0.23
N ARG A 253 20.16 4.84 -0.65
CA ARG A 253 21.35 4.90 0.24
C ARG A 253 21.55 6.23 0.97
N LYS A 254 21.19 7.35 0.33
CA LYS A 254 21.34 8.70 0.89
C LYS A 254 20.27 9.08 1.92
N SER A 255 19.23 8.25 2.05
CA SER A 255 18.11 8.42 2.99
C SER A 255 18.01 7.21 3.93
N ASP A 256 19.12 6.52 4.19
CA ASP A 256 19.18 5.32 5.06
C ASP A 256 18.22 4.20 4.63
N GLY A 257 18.01 4.04 3.32
CA GLY A 257 17.08 3.05 2.79
C GLY A 257 15.62 3.48 2.74
N ARG A 258 15.29 4.70 3.17
CA ARG A 258 13.91 5.19 3.19
C ARG A 258 13.42 5.63 1.82
N PHE A 259 12.16 5.35 1.49
CA PHE A 259 11.55 5.78 0.23
C PHE A 259 10.12 6.29 0.42
N ILE A 260 9.67 7.10 -0.54
CA ILE A 260 8.30 7.60 -0.62
C ILE A 260 7.53 6.75 -1.63
N ALA A 261 6.32 6.33 -1.28
CA ALA A 261 5.36 5.84 -2.27
C ALA A 261 4.31 6.93 -2.53
N VAL A 262 4.11 7.26 -3.79
CA VAL A 262 3.09 8.20 -4.24
C VAL A 262 2.04 7.42 -5.02
N ASP A 263 0.80 7.45 -4.53
CA ASP A 263 -0.34 6.93 -5.28
C ASP A 263 -0.73 7.91 -6.37
N LEU A 264 -0.15 7.73 -7.55
CA LEU A 264 -0.34 8.57 -8.72
C LEU A 264 -0.39 7.70 -9.98
N ARG A 265 -1.59 7.61 -10.55
CA ARG A 265 -1.85 7.01 -11.86
C ARG A 265 -2.48 8.04 -12.78
N VAL A 266 -1.82 8.32 -13.90
CA VAL A 266 -2.24 9.38 -14.84
C VAL A 266 -3.64 9.09 -15.38
N GLU A 267 -3.91 7.84 -15.77
CA GLU A 267 -5.22 7.42 -16.28
C GLU A 267 -6.36 7.63 -15.27
N ILE A 268 -6.08 7.47 -13.97
CA ILE A 268 -7.08 7.68 -12.91
C ILE A 268 -7.31 9.18 -12.72
N LEU A 269 -6.25 9.99 -12.72
CA LEU A 269 -6.36 11.44 -12.63
C LEU A 269 -7.18 12.03 -13.80
N ASP A 270 -6.98 11.53 -15.01
CA ASP A 270 -7.71 11.97 -16.21
C ASP A 270 -9.21 11.61 -16.15
N LYS A 271 -9.54 10.49 -15.52
CA LYS A 271 -10.93 10.02 -15.34
C LYS A 271 -11.59 10.58 -14.08
N ALA A 272 -10.82 11.08 -13.13
CA ALA A 272 -11.32 11.55 -11.85
C ALA A 272 -12.05 12.89 -11.99
N ALA A 273 -13.23 12.99 -11.38
CA ALA A 273 -13.92 14.27 -11.21
C ALA A 273 -13.23 15.10 -10.12
N CYS A 274 -12.12 15.74 -10.50
CA CYS A 274 -11.31 16.58 -9.65
C CYS A 274 -12.06 17.82 -9.16
N ARG A 275 -12.42 17.83 -7.88
CA ARG A 275 -12.94 18.98 -7.14
C ARG A 275 -11.82 19.89 -6.64
N GLU A 276 -12.10 21.19 -6.70
CA GLU A 276 -11.28 22.28 -6.19
C GLU A 276 -11.04 22.21 -4.68
N SER A 277 -10.07 23.02 -4.21
CA SER A 277 -9.61 23.02 -2.81
C SER A 277 -10.72 23.30 -1.79
N ASP A 278 -10.72 22.55 -0.70
CA ASP A 278 -11.52 22.80 0.50
C ASP A 278 -10.96 23.95 1.36
N ALA A 279 -11.60 24.20 2.51
CA ALA A 279 -11.18 25.24 3.46
C ALA A 279 -9.76 25.05 4.02
N ASN A 280 -9.21 23.83 3.96
CA ASN A 280 -7.85 23.50 4.37
C ASN A 280 -6.86 23.51 3.20
N GLY A 281 -7.30 23.94 2.00
CA GLY A 281 -6.48 23.94 0.80
C GLY A 281 -6.28 22.55 0.19
N GLN A 282 -7.00 21.52 0.65
CA GLN A 282 -6.92 20.16 0.13
C GLN A 282 -7.87 19.97 -1.05
N LYS A 283 -7.35 19.39 -2.14
CA LYS A 283 -8.09 18.98 -3.34
C LYS A 283 -8.42 17.50 -3.28
N SER A 284 -9.38 17.09 -4.10
CA SER A 284 -9.70 15.67 -4.29
C SER A 284 -8.70 14.92 -5.17
N CYS A 285 -7.92 15.64 -5.99
CA CYS A 285 -6.87 15.09 -6.84
C CYS A 285 -5.71 16.10 -7.00
N TYR A 286 -4.52 15.61 -7.34
CA TYR A 286 -3.30 16.42 -7.54
C TYR A 286 -2.52 15.97 -8.78
N SER A 287 -2.09 16.95 -9.58
CA SER A 287 -1.23 16.70 -10.75
C SER A 287 0.20 16.28 -10.36
N PRO A 288 0.94 15.61 -11.26
CA PRO A 288 2.35 15.28 -11.03
C PRO A 288 3.21 16.50 -10.65
N ARG A 289 2.92 17.66 -11.25
CA ARG A 289 3.57 18.94 -10.93
C ARG A 289 3.29 19.39 -9.50
N GLU A 290 2.03 19.32 -9.06
CA GLU A 290 1.65 19.70 -7.69
C GLU A 290 2.31 18.79 -6.66
N ILE A 291 2.32 17.48 -6.89
CA ILE A 291 3.03 16.52 -6.02
C ILE A 291 4.52 16.85 -5.96
N ALA A 292 5.18 17.08 -7.10
CA ALA A 292 6.61 17.36 -7.14
C ALA A 292 6.97 18.64 -6.36
N VAL A 293 6.19 19.70 -6.56
CA VAL A 293 6.37 20.98 -5.85
C VAL A 293 6.08 20.82 -4.36
N PHE A 294 5.02 20.07 -4.01
CA PHE A 294 4.67 19.77 -2.63
C PHE A 294 5.82 19.07 -1.90
N LEU A 295 6.32 17.95 -2.43
CA LEU A 295 7.43 17.19 -1.84
C LEU A 295 8.70 18.03 -1.67
N ARG A 296 9.03 18.86 -2.67
CA ARG A 296 10.20 19.75 -2.57
C ARG A 296 10.02 20.82 -1.49
N LYS A 297 8.84 21.42 -1.40
CA LYS A 297 8.54 22.47 -0.41
C LYS A 297 8.42 21.95 1.02
N THR A 298 8.08 20.67 1.18
CA THR A 298 8.03 19.99 2.48
C THR A 298 9.41 19.49 2.93
N GLY A 299 10.45 19.64 2.10
CA GLY A 299 11.85 19.43 2.51
C GLY A 299 12.46 18.10 2.05
N PHE A 300 11.79 17.36 1.17
CA PHE A 300 12.44 16.26 0.46
C PHE A 300 13.37 16.81 -0.63
N ASP A 301 14.56 16.22 -0.74
CA ASP A 301 15.56 16.63 -1.72
C ASP A 301 15.62 15.67 -2.93
N LYS A 302 16.36 16.07 -3.97
CA LYS A 302 16.49 15.35 -5.25
C LYS A 302 17.01 13.91 -5.14
N ASP A 303 17.70 13.56 -4.05
CA ASP A 303 18.26 12.22 -3.83
C ASP A 303 17.25 11.25 -3.20
N THR A 304 16.04 11.74 -2.87
CA THR A 304 14.92 10.95 -2.38
C THR A 304 14.43 9.98 -3.45
N THR A 305 14.33 8.69 -3.08
CA THR A 305 13.72 7.67 -3.93
C THR A 305 12.20 7.74 -3.83
N ILE A 306 11.55 7.74 -4.99
CA ILE A 306 10.09 7.78 -5.10
C ILE A 306 9.62 6.58 -5.91
N TYR A 307 8.64 5.86 -5.39
CA TYR A 307 7.85 4.88 -6.11
C TYR A 307 6.51 5.48 -6.53
N LEU A 308 6.10 5.27 -7.78
CA LEU A 308 4.78 5.65 -8.30
C LEU A 308 3.94 4.41 -8.56
N THR A 309 2.64 4.48 -8.24
CA THR A 309 1.66 3.44 -8.61
C THR A 309 1.38 3.35 -10.12
N GLN A 310 2.02 4.18 -10.92
CA GLN A 310 1.99 4.10 -12.38
C GLN A 310 2.70 2.81 -12.89
N PRO A 311 2.07 2.03 -13.81
CA PRO A 311 2.69 0.84 -14.41
C PRO A 311 3.95 1.16 -15.22
N ARG A 312 3.80 1.99 -16.24
CA ARG A 312 4.85 2.36 -17.20
C ARG A 312 5.10 3.86 -17.19
N TRP A 313 6.28 4.29 -17.63
CA TRP A 313 6.59 5.72 -17.62
C TRP A 313 5.67 6.49 -18.58
N ASP A 314 5.14 7.61 -18.09
CA ASP A 314 4.35 8.55 -18.88
C ASP A 314 5.04 9.93 -18.92
N SER A 315 4.98 10.60 -20.06
CA SER A 315 5.68 11.90 -20.27
C SER A 315 5.19 13.01 -19.34
N SER A 316 3.95 12.95 -18.85
CA SER A 316 3.42 13.89 -17.85
C SER A 316 4.14 13.83 -16.51
N LEU A 317 4.85 12.73 -16.23
CA LEU A 317 5.66 12.52 -15.02
C LEU A 317 7.06 13.13 -15.11
N ASN A 318 7.47 13.64 -16.27
CA ASN A 318 8.82 14.17 -16.48
C ASN A 318 9.18 15.26 -15.46
N ILE A 319 8.25 16.14 -15.12
CA ILE A 319 8.50 17.17 -14.11
C ILE A 319 8.83 16.60 -12.73
N LEU A 320 8.18 15.50 -12.34
CA LEU A 320 8.46 14.83 -11.07
C LEU A 320 9.85 14.19 -11.12
N LYS A 321 10.23 13.58 -12.25
CA LYS A 321 11.56 13.02 -12.49
C LYS A 321 12.67 14.08 -12.51
N ASP A 322 12.42 15.24 -13.09
CA ASP A 322 13.38 16.35 -13.16
C ASP A 322 13.71 16.88 -11.75
N ILE A 323 12.71 16.94 -10.87
CA ILE A 323 12.88 17.37 -9.47
C ILE A 323 13.44 16.23 -8.62
N PHE A 324 12.98 15.00 -8.84
CA PHE A 324 13.40 13.79 -8.14
C PHE A 324 13.86 12.70 -9.14
N PRO A 325 15.14 12.73 -9.57
CA PRO A 325 15.67 11.80 -10.57
C PRO A 325 15.55 10.32 -10.19
N LYS A 326 15.40 10.00 -8.91
CA LYS A 326 15.17 8.64 -8.40
C LYS A 326 13.69 8.28 -8.28
N THR A 327 12.88 8.69 -9.25
CA THR A 327 11.47 8.30 -9.37
C THR A 327 11.34 7.03 -10.22
N TYR A 328 10.62 6.03 -9.74
CA TYR A 328 10.49 4.71 -10.36
C TYR A 328 9.02 4.29 -10.49
N THR A 329 8.69 3.63 -11.60
CA THR A 329 7.42 2.93 -11.86
C THR A 329 7.57 1.43 -11.62
N LYS A 330 6.44 0.70 -11.57
CA LYS A 330 6.42 -0.78 -11.49
C LYS A 330 7.35 -1.43 -12.52
N GLU A 331 7.24 -1.05 -13.79
CA GLU A 331 8.06 -1.62 -14.86
C GLU A 331 9.56 -1.39 -14.64
N SER A 332 9.95 -0.23 -14.11
CA SER A 332 11.36 0.09 -13.92
C SER A 332 12.01 -0.67 -12.76
N ILE A 333 11.23 -1.00 -11.74
CA ILE A 333 11.73 -1.60 -10.50
C ILE A 333 11.57 -3.13 -10.45
N MET A 334 10.56 -3.68 -11.14
CA MET A 334 10.33 -5.13 -11.21
C MET A 334 11.42 -5.85 -12.00
N ALA A 335 11.82 -7.04 -11.54
CA ALA A 335 12.75 -7.92 -12.23
C ALA A 335 12.19 -8.37 -13.60
N ALA A 336 13.06 -8.45 -14.61
CA ALA A 336 12.63 -8.64 -16.00
C ALA A 336 11.89 -9.97 -16.24
N ASP A 337 12.32 -11.03 -15.56
CA ASP A 337 11.73 -12.37 -15.61
C ASP A 337 10.34 -12.45 -14.97
N LYS A 338 9.99 -11.51 -14.08
CA LYS A 338 8.68 -11.46 -13.42
C LYS A 338 7.64 -10.66 -14.22
N LYS A 339 8.07 -9.77 -15.12
CA LYS A 339 7.18 -8.83 -15.83
C LYS A 339 6.10 -9.51 -16.67
N SER A 340 6.41 -10.64 -17.30
CA SER A 340 5.45 -11.37 -18.15
C SER A 340 4.29 -11.97 -17.37
N LYS A 341 4.40 -12.18 -16.06
CA LYS A 341 3.29 -12.65 -15.21
C LYS A 341 2.53 -11.48 -14.59
N PHE A 342 3.26 -10.46 -14.11
CA PHE A 342 2.68 -9.44 -13.24
C PHE A 342 2.37 -8.10 -13.93
N LEU A 343 2.88 -7.86 -15.15
CA LEU A 343 2.69 -6.62 -15.92
C LEU A 343 2.25 -6.88 -17.38
N GLU A 344 1.78 -8.09 -17.70
CA GLU A 344 1.35 -8.44 -19.05
C GLU A 344 0.09 -7.64 -19.45
N SER A 345 -0.89 -7.62 -18.57
CA SER A 345 -2.14 -6.89 -18.77
C SER A 345 -2.15 -5.62 -17.94
N GLU A 346 -2.34 -4.48 -18.62
CA GLU A 346 -2.62 -3.21 -17.96
C GLU A 346 -3.88 -3.34 -17.09
N ASP A 347 -3.86 -2.67 -15.94
CA ASP A 347 -4.96 -2.72 -14.96
C ASP A 347 -5.27 -4.11 -14.40
N SER A 348 -4.32 -5.06 -14.47
CA SER A 348 -4.49 -6.37 -13.85
C SER A 348 -4.62 -6.29 -12.32
N GLU A 349 -5.25 -7.30 -11.72
CA GLU A 349 -5.36 -7.39 -10.25
C GLU A 349 -3.98 -7.49 -9.58
N PHE A 350 -3.01 -8.15 -10.23
CA PHE A 350 -1.63 -8.22 -9.77
C PHE A 350 -0.99 -6.83 -9.63
N GLU A 351 -1.18 -5.96 -10.62
CA GLU A 351 -0.65 -4.59 -10.55
C GLU A 351 -1.19 -3.82 -9.35
N LYS A 352 -2.50 -3.89 -9.10
CA LYS A 352 -3.15 -3.20 -7.99
C LYS A 352 -2.68 -3.75 -6.64
N VAL A 353 -2.51 -5.08 -6.56
CA VAL A 353 -2.00 -5.76 -5.36
C VAL A 353 -0.56 -5.35 -5.05
N ILE A 354 0.31 -5.29 -6.06
CA ILE A 354 1.70 -4.85 -5.89
C ILE A 354 1.73 -3.40 -5.39
N ASP A 355 0.98 -2.50 -6.03
CA ASP A 355 0.90 -1.09 -5.63
C ASP A 355 0.42 -0.94 -4.18
N PHE A 356 -0.66 -1.63 -3.81
CA PHE A 356 -1.23 -1.57 -2.47
C PHE A 356 -0.21 -1.99 -1.38
N ASN A 357 0.55 -3.06 -1.65
CA ASN A 357 1.53 -3.57 -0.69
C ASN A 357 2.79 -2.70 -0.63
N ILE A 358 3.35 -2.26 -1.77
CA ILE A 358 4.52 -1.36 -1.76
C ILE A 358 4.18 -0.04 -1.07
N CYS A 359 3.01 0.54 -1.35
CA CYS A 359 2.54 1.75 -0.67
C CYS A 359 2.40 1.53 0.85
N SER A 360 1.83 0.39 1.26
CA SER A 360 1.70 0.03 2.68
C SER A 360 3.05 -0.18 3.38
N GLN A 361 4.08 -0.61 2.65
CA GLN A 361 5.43 -0.84 3.16
C GLN A 361 6.35 0.38 3.12
N SER A 362 5.94 1.47 2.46
CA SER A 362 6.73 2.71 2.33
C SER A 362 7.03 3.39 3.68
N ASP A 363 8.02 4.28 3.69
CA ASP A 363 8.35 5.09 4.87
C ASP A 363 7.51 6.37 4.93
N VAL A 364 7.13 6.89 3.77
CA VAL A 364 6.19 8.00 3.60
C VAL A 364 5.22 7.66 2.48
N PHE A 365 3.92 7.76 2.75
CA PHE A 365 2.88 7.59 1.74
C PHE A 365 2.23 8.92 1.38
N VAL A 366 2.05 9.17 0.09
CA VAL A 366 1.46 10.40 -0.46
C VAL A 366 0.33 10.03 -1.43
N PRO A 367 -0.94 10.29 -1.10
CA PRO A 367 -2.03 10.08 -2.04
C PRO A 367 -2.15 11.25 -3.03
N ALA A 368 -2.18 10.98 -4.34
CA ALA A 368 -2.54 12.00 -5.33
C ALA A 368 -4.06 12.12 -5.50
N THR A 369 -4.83 11.12 -5.09
CA THR A 369 -6.31 11.16 -5.08
C THR A 369 -6.86 10.75 -3.72
N SER A 370 -7.97 11.36 -3.31
CA SER A 370 -8.76 10.82 -2.20
C SER A 370 -9.56 9.60 -2.67
N GLY A 371 -9.82 8.65 -1.77
CA GLY A 371 -10.59 7.46 -2.11
C GLY A 371 -10.27 6.25 -1.24
N LEU A 372 -10.78 5.10 -1.67
CA LEU A 372 -10.69 3.85 -0.92
C LEU A 372 -9.26 3.31 -0.83
N PHE A 373 -8.47 3.49 -1.91
CA PHE A 373 -7.07 3.09 -1.95
C PHE A 373 -6.27 3.81 -0.87
N TYR A 374 -6.35 5.15 -0.85
CA TYR A 374 -5.75 5.98 0.20
C TYR A 374 -6.20 5.53 1.60
N ALA A 375 -7.50 5.36 1.83
CA ALA A 375 -8.02 4.98 3.14
C ALA A 375 -7.48 3.61 3.61
N ASN A 376 -7.46 2.59 2.74
CA ASN A 376 -7.01 1.25 3.13
C ASN A 376 -5.49 1.14 3.29
N VAL A 377 -4.71 1.81 2.43
CA VAL A 377 -3.24 1.92 2.62
C VAL A 377 -2.95 2.62 3.95
N ALA A 378 -3.69 3.69 4.27
CA ALA A 378 -3.55 4.37 5.56
C ALA A 378 -3.83 3.43 6.73
N GLY A 379 -4.85 2.59 6.64
CA GLY A 379 -5.13 1.54 7.62
C GLY A 379 -3.96 0.59 7.85
N LYS A 380 -3.34 0.07 6.77
CA LYS A 380 -2.19 -0.85 6.86
C LYS A 380 -0.93 -0.17 7.42
N ILE A 381 -0.68 1.08 7.06
CA ILE A 381 0.43 1.88 7.60
C ILE A 381 0.23 2.09 9.12
N ILE A 382 -0.96 2.51 9.54
CA ILE A 382 -1.31 2.71 10.96
C ILE A 382 -1.16 1.40 11.75
N ALA A 383 -1.70 0.29 11.21
CA ALA A 383 -1.58 -1.04 11.81
C ALA A 383 -0.11 -1.43 12.08
N SER A 384 0.79 -1.05 11.17
CA SER A 384 2.22 -1.33 11.27
C SER A 384 2.96 -0.40 12.25
N GLY A 385 2.27 0.49 12.97
CA GLY A 385 2.86 1.48 13.86
C GLY A 385 3.54 2.66 13.14
N LYS A 386 3.38 2.75 11.82
CA LYS A 386 3.85 3.87 11.02
C LYS A 386 2.77 4.96 10.98
N ASN A 387 3.19 6.21 10.82
CA ASN A 387 2.28 7.36 10.87
C ASN A 387 2.61 8.44 9.83
N GLN A 388 3.56 8.19 8.93
CA GLN A 388 3.97 9.16 7.91
C GLN A 388 3.12 9.01 6.66
N ILE A 389 1.93 9.59 6.73
CA ILE A 389 1.03 9.75 5.61
C ILE A 389 0.84 11.24 5.42
N ILE A 390 1.33 11.78 4.32
CA ILE A 390 1.28 13.23 4.05
C ILE A 390 0.34 13.49 2.89
N VAL A 391 -0.66 14.32 3.12
CA VAL A 391 -1.67 14.67 2.12
C VAL A 391 -1.26 16.01 1.50
N PRO A 392 -1.08 16.09 0.17
CA PRO A 392 -0.79 17.36 -0.46
C PRO A 392 -1.86 18.40 -0.12
N ALA A 393 -1.48 19.68 -0.06
CA ALA A 393 -2.39 20.81 0.10
C ALA A 393 -1.74 22.08 -0.44
N LYS A 394 -2.52 23.14 -0.64
CA LYS A 394 -1.98 24.46 -1.05
C LYS A 394 -1.07 25.01 0.04
N ILE A 395 0.17 25.37 -0.33
CA ILE A 395 1.17 25.97 0.58
C ILE A 395 1.17 27.50 0.40
N PRO A 396 0.63 28.29 1.36
CA PRO A 396 0.42 29.74 1.19
C PRO A 396 1.68 30.63 1.35
N GLY A 397 2.88 30.09 1.57
CA GLY A 397 4.11 30.87 1.78
C GLY A 397 5.44 30.13 1.50
N SER A 398 6.56 30.65 2.01
CA SER A 398 7.89 30.00 1.93
C SER A 398 8.08 28.98 3.05
N SER A 399 8.36 27.72 2.67
CA SER A 399 8.55 26.51 3.48
C SER A 399 7.46 26.21 4.51
N ALA A 400 6.75 25.08 4.34
CA ALA A 400 5.83 24.55 5.33
C ALA A 400 6.39 23.25 5.91
N LEU A 401 6.09 22.97 7.18
CA LEU A 401 6.61 21.77 7.84
C LEU A 401 5.80 20.55 7.40
N VAL A 402 6.46 19.40 7.27
CA VAL A 402 5.80 18.15 6.87
C VAL A 402 4.72 17.73 7.85
N THR A 403 4.90 18.08 9.12
CA THR A 403 3.95 17.87 10.20
C THR A 403 2.60 18.53 9.95
N ASP A 404 2.57 19.63 9.19
CA ASP A 404 1.34 20.38 8.88
C ASP A 404 0.46 19.63 7.87
N PHE A 405 1.04 18.68 7.13
CA PHE A 405 0.37 17.92 6.08
C PHE A 405 0.11 16.47 6.46
N ILE A 406 0.31 16.11 7.73
CA ILE A 406 -0.01 14.77 8.22
C ILE A 406 -1.51 14.53 8.06
N SER A 407 -1.83 13.44 7.40
CA SER A 407 -3.19 12.98 7.15
C SER A 407 -4.07 13.11 8.40
N PRO A 408 -5.32 13.61 8.27
CA PRO A 408 -6.30 13.61 9.36
C PRO A 408 -6.53 12.21 9.95
N TYR A 409 -6.37 11.15 9.14
CA TYR A 409 -6.44 9.77 9.63
C TYR A 409 -5.42 9.53 10.73
N VAL A 410 -4.23 10.12 10.64
CA VAL A 410 -3.17 10.00 11.63
C VAL A 410 -3.26 11.09 12.68
N SER A 411 -3.20 12.37 12.28
CA SER A 411 -3.06 13.51 13.19
C SER A 411 -4.24 13.65 14.15
N LYS A 412 -5.45 13.30 13.70
CA LYS A 412 -6.68 13.31 14.51
C LYS A 412 -7.15 11.92 14.92
N ARG A 413 -6.39 10.87 14.58
CA ARG A 413 -6.75 9.44 14.79
C ARG A 413 -8.15 9.09 14.28
N GLU A 414 -8.56 9.67 13.14
CA GLU A 414 -9.90 9.49 12.56
C GLU A 414 -10.11 8.12 11.89
N HIS A 415 -9.04 7.36 11.60
CA HIS A 415 -9.14 6.10 10.88
C HIS A 415 -9.66 4.95 11.76
N LEU A 416 -10.47 4.04 11.20
CA LEU A 416 -11.02 2.88 11.91
C LEU A 416 -9.95 1.95 12.47
N ALA A 417 -8.75 1.91 11.87
CA ALA A 417 -7.63 1.12 12.37
C ALA A 417 -7.32 1.41 13.85
N TYR A 418 -7.47 2.65 14.34
CA TYR A 418 -7.27 2.96 15.76
C TYR A 418 -8.31 2.34 16.70
N SER A 419 -9.42 1.80 16.17
CA SER A 419 -10.36 0.99 16.96
C SER A 419 -9.98 -0.49 16.98
N CYS A 420 -9.25 -0.94 15.95
CA CYS A 420 -8.82 -2.32 15.74
C CYS A 420 -7.48 -2.65 16.39
N PHE A 421 -6.63 -1.65 16.64
CA PHE A 421 -5.30 -1.84 17.21
C PHE A 421 -5.11 -1.09 18.55
N CYS A 422 -4.49 -1.78 19.50
CA CYS A 422 -4.23 -1.48 20.89
C CYS A 422 -2.70 -1.56 21.12
#